data_AF-A0A395UTU1-F1
#
_entry.id   AF-A0A395UTU1-F1
#
_cell.length_a   1.000
_cell.length_b   1.000
_cell.length_c   1.000
_cell.angle_alpha   90.00
_cell.angle_beta   90.00
_cell.angle_gamma   90.00
#
_symmetry.space_group_name_H-M   'P 1'
#
loop_
_entity.id
_entity.type
_entity.pdbx_description
1 polymer ?
#
loop_
_entity_poly.entity_id
_entity_poly.type
_entity_poly.pdbx_seq_one_letter_code
_entity_poly.pdbx_strand_id
1 'polypeptide(L)' 'MSNSLAAVHPELIAEWSEKNLPLTPDSITFGSNKKVWWKGACGHEWETSVKARSNSEKCPYCSHNKVLAG' A
#
# COMPACT_ATOMS: atom_id res chain seq x y z
N MET A 1 -20.34 9.96 3.62
CA MET A 1 -19.74 8.65 3.29
C MET A 1 -18.29 8.90 2.92
N SER A 2 -17.35 8.57 3.80
CA SER A 2 -15.92 8.73 3.57
C SER A 2 -15.39 7.49 2.84
N ASN A 3 -15.10 7.62 1.55
CA ASN A 3 -14.47 6.58 0.74
C ASN A 3 -12.94 6.59 0.88
N SER A 4 -12.45 7.00 2.06
CA SER A 4 -11.04 7.11 2.38
C SER A 4 -10.43 5.71 2.49
N LEU A 5 -9.18 5.57 2.08
CA LEU A 5 -8.46 4.30 2.16
C LEU A 5 -8.49 3.73 3.58
N ALA A 6 -8.25 4.59 4.59
CA ALA A 6 -8.29 4.19 6.00
C ALA A 6 -9.66 3.67 6.46
N ALA A 7 -10.76 4.23 5.93
CA ALA A 7 -12.11 3.86 6.30
C ALA A 7 -12.56 2.55 5.64
N VAL A 8 -12.15 2.31 4.39
CA VAL A 8 -12.56 1.14 3.60
C VAL A 8 -11.63 -0.06 3.81
N HIS A 9 -10.33 0.18 3.97
CA HIS A 9 -9.29 -0.84 4.10
C HIS A 9 -8.33 -0.52 5.25
N PRO A 10 -8.75 -0.75 6.51
CA PRO A 10 -7.89 -0.51 7.67
C PRO A 10 -6.62 -1.39 7.68
N GLU A 11 -6.66 -2.56 7.05
CA GLU A 11 -5.50 -3.45 6.86
C GLU A 11 -4.36 -2.78 6.07
N LEU A 12 -4.71 -1.94 5.09
CA LEU A 12 -3.75 -1.23 4.24
C LEU A 12 -3.06 -0.08 4.99
N ILE A 13 -3.63 0.40 6.10
CA ILE A 13 -2.98 1.41 6.96
C ILE A 13 -1.71 0.83 7.59
N ALA A 14 -1.72 -0.46 7.98
CA ALA A 14 -0.54 -1.11 8.53
C ALA A 14 0.60 -1.23 7.51
N GLU A 15 0.27 -1.22 6.22
CA GLU A 15 1.22 -1.22 5.11
C GLU A 15 1.56 0.19 4.63
N TRP A 16 1.04 1.26 5.23
CA TRP A 16 1.33 2.62 4.79
C TRP A 16 2.75 3.05 5.21
N SER A 17 3.59 3.48 4.27
CA SER A 17 4.93 3.99 4.61
C SER A 17 4.88 5.46 5.04
N GLU A 18 5.73 5.82 5.99
CA GLU A 18 5.96 7.21 6.43
C GLU A 18 6.56 8.08 5.31
N LYS A 19 7.12 7.49 4.26
CA LYS A 19 7.60 8.19 3.06
C LYS A 19 6.51 8.95 2.30
N ASN A 20 5.26 8.64 2.57
CA ASN A 20 4.14 9.34 1.94
C ASN A 20 3.84 10.69 2.57
N LEU A 21 4.43 11.03 3.72
CA LEU A 21 4.18 12.32 4.37
C LEU A 21 4.45 13.49 3.40
N PRO A 22 3.55 14.48 3.33
CA PRO A 22 2.42 14.74 4.23
C PRO A 22 1.09 14.05 3.88
N LEU A 23 1.05 13.14 2.89
CA LEU A 23 -0.17 12.38 2.57
C LEU A 23 -0.51 11.35 3.64
N THR A 24 -1.79 11.33 4.03
CA THR A 24 -2.36 10.35 4.96
C THR A 24 -3.34 9.42 4.24
N PRO A 25 -3.52 8.18 4.73
CA PRO A 25 -4.52 7.25 4.20
C PRO A 25 -5.97 7.73 4.39
N ASP A 26 -6.19 8.74 5.24
CA ASP A 26 -7.50 9.38 5.41
C ASP A 26 -7.79 10.44 4.34
N SER A 27 -6.74 11.15 3.89
CA SER A 27 -6.82 12.19 2.87
C SER A 27 -6.88 11.66 1.43
N ILE A 28 -6.78 10.34 1.25
CA ILE A 28 -6.80 9.67 -0.06
C ILE A 28 -7.89 8.61 -0.12
N THR A 29 -8.52 8.48 -1.28
CA THR A 29 -9.54 7.46 -1.51
C THR A 29 -8.93 6.14 -1.98
N PHE A 30 -9.57 5.01 -1.64
CA PHE A 30 -9.11 3.69 -2.05
C PHE A 30 -9.02 3.50 -3.58
N GLY A 31 -9.81 4.25 -4.34
CA GLY A 31 -9.82 4.24 -5.81
C GLY A 31 -8.85 5.24 -6.47
N SER A 32 -7.97 5.89 -5.71
CA SER A 32 -7.06 6.89 -6.26
C SER A 32 -5.94 6.26 -7.08
N ASN A 33 -5.64 6.82 -8.25
CA ASN A 33 -4.50 6.42 -9.07
C ASN A 33 -3.16 7.01 -8.58
N LYS A 34 -3.14 7.69 -7.43
CA LYS A 34 -1.91 8.21 -6.83
C LYS A 34 -1.02 7.03 -6.41
N LYS A 35 0.25 7.11 -6.80
CA LYS A 35 1.29 6.19 -6.35
C LYS A 35 1.79 6.61 -4.98
N VAL A 36 1.85 5.65 -4.08
CA VAL A 36 2.28 5.82 -2.71
C VAL A 36 3.18 4.64 -2.33
N TRP A 37 4.00 4.86 -1.30
CA TRP A 37 4.90 3.87 -0.75
C TRP A 37 4.16 2.97 0.23
N TRP A 38 4.26 1.68 -0.01
CA TRP A 38 3.73 0.63 0.84
C TRP A 38 4.87 -0.11 1.50
N LYS A 39 4.67 -0.54 2.74
CA LYS A 39 5.60 -1.31 3.55
C LYS A 39 5.00 -2.69 3.78
N GLY A 40 5.73 -3.71 3.36
CA GLY A 40 5.24 -5.08 3.42
C GLY A 40 5.65 -5.77 4.69
N ALA A 41 5.02 -6.90 4.96
CA ALA A 41 5.40 -7.78 6.05
C ALA A 41 6.87 -8.24 5.97
N CYS A 42 7.44 -8.32 4.77
CA CYS A 42 8.86 -8.62 4.56
C CYS A 42 9.82 -7.48 4.94
N GLY A 43 9.31 -6.32 5.39
CA GLY A 43 10.11 -5.13 5.69
C GLY A 43 10.53 -4.31 4.47
N HIS A 44 10.26 -4.80 3.25
CA HIS A 44 10.54 -4.04 2.03
C HIS A 44 9.44 -3.02 1.75
N GLU A 45 9.87 -1.86 1.29
CA GLU A 45 8.99 -0.81 0.81
C GLU A 45 8.92 -0.85 -0.72
N TRP A 46 7.72 -0.72 -1.28
CA TRP A 46 7.53 -0.59 -2.74
C TRP A 46 6.51 0.47 -3.06
N GLU A 47 6.62 1.07 -4.24
CA GLU A 47 5.68 2.06 -4.72
C GLU A 47 4.60 1.38 -5.59
N THR A 48 3.32 1.59 -5.28
CA THR A 48 2.21 1.25 -6.17
C THR A 48 1.02 2.20 -5.99
N SER A 49 0.09 2.17 -6.94
CA SER A 49 -1.11 3.01 -6.92
C SER A 49 -2.11 2.53 -5.88
N VAL A 50 -2.78 3.45 -5.18
CA VAL A 50 -3.78 3.08 -4.15
C VAL A 50 -4.90 2.21 -4.71
N LYS A 51 -5.44 2.57 -5.87
CA LYS A 51 -6.44 1.77 -6.61
C LYS A 51 -5.98 0.34 -6.84
N ALA A 52 -4.71 0.16 -7.17
CA ALA A 52 -4.17 -1.15 -7.51
C ALA A 52 -3.93 -2.00 -6.27
N ARG A 53 -3.38 -1.39 -5.20
CA ARG A 53 -3.25 -2.03 -3.88
C ARG A 53 -4.62 -2.45 -3.33
N SER A 54 -5.63 -1.58 -3.43
CA SER A 54 -7.01 -1.83 -2.97
C SER A 54 -7.69 -2.95 -3.77
N ASN A 55 -7.39 -3.12 -5.06
CA ASN A 55 -7.98 -4.19 -5.86
C ASN A 55 -7.38 -5.58 -5.57
N SER A 56 -6.05 -5.71 -5.54
CA SER A 56 -5.37 -6.97 -5.14
C SER A 56 -3.84 -6.96 -5.30
N GLU A 57 -3.19 -5.85 -5.68
CA GLU A 57 -1.72 -5.84 -5.76
C GLU A 57 -1.11 -6.03 -4.38
N LYS A 58 -0.44 -7.16 -4.17
CA LYS A 58 0.32 -7.46 -2.96
C LYS A 58 1.79 -7.09 -3.15
N CYS A 59 2.52 -7.05 -2.04
CA CYS A 59 3.96 -6.85 -2.07
C CYS A 59 4.63 -7.81 -3.07
N PRO A 60 5.36 -7.31 -4.09
CA PRO A 60 6.02 -8.16 -5.07
C PRO A 60 7.09 -9.06 -4.43
N TYR A 61 7.61 -8.66 -3.27
CA TYR A 61 8.56 -9.45 -2.49
C TYR A 61 7.88 -10.54 -1.64
N CYS A 62 6.69 -10.29 -1.07
CA CYS A 62 5.98 -11.29 -0.25
C CYS A 62 5.19 -12.31 -1.09
N SER A 63 4.70 -11.90 -2.26
CA SER A 63 3.83 -12.72 -3.12
C SER A 63 4.57 -13.67 -4.08
N HIS A 64 5.86 -13.98 -3.82
CA HIS A 64 6.70 -14.99 -4.50
C HIS A 64 7.19 -14.68 -5.94
N ASN A 65 8.36 -14.03 -6.10
CA ASN A 65 9.23 -14.31 -7.27
C ASN A 65 10.73 -14.01 -7.18
N LYS A 66 11.28 -13.72 -5.98
CA LYS A 66 12.72 -13.88 -5.75
C LYS A 66 12.91 -14.66 -4.47
N VAL A 67 13.07 -15.98 -4.61
CA VAL A 67 13.92 -16.71 -3.68
C VAL A 67 15.23 -15.94 -3.60
N LEU A 68 15.58 -15.46 -2.40
CA LEU A 68 16.96 -15.04 -2.11
C LEU A 68 17.81 -16.26 -2.47
N ALA A 69 18.54 -16.19 -3.59
CA ALA A 69 19.56 -17.17 -3.90
C ALA A 69 20.56 -17.09 -2.75
N GLY A 70 20.51 -18.11 -1.88
CA GLY A 70 21.56 -18.39 -0.90
C GLY A 70 22.83 -18.86 -1.59
#